data_AF-A0A1N7H4X0-F1
#
_entry.id   AF-A0A1N7H4X0-F1
#
_cell.length_a   1.000
_cell.length_b   1.000
_cell.length_c   1.000
_cell.angle_alpha   90.00
_cell.angle_beta   90.00
_cell.angle_gamma   90.00
#
_symmetry.space_group_name_H-M   'P 1'
#
loop_
_entity.id
_entity.type
_entity.pdbx_description
1 polymer ?
#
loop_
_entity_poly.entity_id
_entity_poly.type
_entity_poly.pdbx_seq_one_letter_code
_entity_poly.pdbx_strand_id
1 'polypeptide(L)' 'MAYTCSSCDAEFQSAAGVTQHVALHHNTCAECNEQFDATDELRDHIHQNH' A
#
# COMPACT_ATOMS: atom_id res chain seq x y z
N MET A 1 -1.16 2.81 18.80
CA MET A 1 -0.16 2.92 17.72
C MET A 1 -0.84 3.53 16.51
N ALA A 2 -0.24 4.56 15.90
CA ALA A 2 -0.65 5.03 14.58
C ALA A 2 0.07 4.19 13.51
N TYR A 3 -0.57 4.02 12.35
CA TYR A 3 -0.02 3.35 11.19
C TYR A 3 0.39 4.42 10.18
N THR A 4 1.69 4.62 10.02
CA THR A 4 2.28 5.57 9.08
C THR A 4 2.49 4.93 7.71
N CYS A 5 2.23 5.68 6.65
CA CYS A 5 2.68 5.28 5.31
C CYS A 5 4.21 5.40 5.24
N SER A 6 4.87 4.42 4.63
CA SER A 6 6.34 4.46 4.44
C SER A 6 6.76 5.33 3.25
N SER A 7 5.83 5.73 2.38
CA SER A 7 6.07 6.54 1.18
C SER A 7 5.56 7.99 1.28
N CYS A 8 4.85 8.35 2.36
CA CYS A 8 4.45 9.72 2.64
C CYS A 8 4.15 9.92 4.14
N ASP A 9 4.04 11.16 4.59
CA ASP A 9 3.73 11.50 5.98
C ASP A 9 2.26 11.29 6.39
N ALA A 10 1.53 10.41 5.69
CA ALA A 10 0.14 10.11 6.03
C ALA A 10 0.05 9.14 7.22
N GLU A 11 -0.77 9.51 8.20
CA GLU A 11 -1.02 8.72 9.41
C GLU A 11 -2.45 8.19 9.43
N PHE A 12 -2.58 6.91 9.80
CA PHE A 12 -3.86 6.21 9.88
C PHE A 12 -4.06 5.60 11.26
N GLN A 13 -5.32 5.54 11.68
CA GLN A 13 -5.70 4.92 12.95
C GLN A 13 -5.78 3.38 12.86
N SER A 14 -5.60 2.80 11.67
CA SER A 14 -5.71 1.36 11.43
C SER A 14 -4.80 0.88 10.29
N ALA A 15 -4.40 -0.39 10.36
CA ALA A 15 -3.64 -1.07 9.29
C ALA A 15 -4.42 -1.08 7.97
N ALA A 16 -5.75 -1.34 8.03
CA ALA A 16 -6.60 -1.31 6.85
C ALA A 16 -6.60 0.06 6.15
N GLY A 17 -6.53 1.15 6.93
CA GLY A 17 -6.44 2.51 6.41
C GLY A 17 -5.14 2.75 5.64
N VAL A 18 -3.99 2.35 6.19
CA VAL A 18 -2.71 2.51 5.49
C VAL A 18 -2.64 1.60 4.26
N THR A 19 -3.09 0.35 4.33
CA THR A 19 -3.09 -0.57 3.18
C THR A 19 -3.93 -0.04 2.02
N GLN A 20 -5.16 0.44 2.30
CA GLN A 20 -6.01 1.03 1.26
C GLN A 20 -5.39 2.32 0.70
N HIS A 21 -4.81 3.15 1.56
CA HIS A 21 -4.12 4.36 1.12
C HIS A 21 -2.96 4.04 0.17
N VAL A 22 -2.06 3.13 0.54
CA VAL A 22 -0.89 2.80 -0.31
C VAL A 22 -1.36 2.20 -1.65
N ALA A 23 -2.39 1.36 -1.62
CA ALA A 23 -2.97 0.77 -2.83
C ALA A 23 -3.55 1.82 -3.80
N LEU A 24 -4.17 2.88 -3.28
CA LEU A 24 -4.78 3.93 -4.10
C LEU A 24 -3.84 5.10 -4.42
N HIS A 25 -2.86 5.38 -3.55
CA HIS A 25 -2.06 6.60 -3.61
C HIS A 25 -0.73 6.40 -4.33
N HIS A 26 -0.13 5.23 -4.22
CA HIS A 26 1.24 5.02 -4.70
C HIS A 26 1.39 3.93 -5.76
N ASN A 27 0.33 3.17 -6.08
CA ASN A 27 0.42 1.91 -6.85
C ASN A 27 1.66 1.10 -6.41
N THR A 28 2.01 1.10 -5.12
CA THR A 28 3.25 0.52 -4.60
C THR A 28 2.89 -0.53 -3.55
N CYS A 29 3.57 -1.67 -3.53
CA CYS A 29 3.34 -2.71 -2.55
C CYS A 29 3.93 -2.32 -1.20
N ALA A 30 3.13 -2.39 -0.12
CA ALA A 30 3.61 -2.03 1.22
C ALA A 30 4.58 -3.06 1.82
N GLU A 31 4.51 -4.32 1.37
CA GLU A 31 5.33 -5.42 1.89
C GLU A 31 6.73 -5.44 1.27
N CYS A 32 6.82 -5.25 -0.05
CA CYS A 32 8.09 -5.33 -0.80
C CYS A 32 8.54 -4.01 -1.45
N ASN A 33 7.73 -2.95 -1.36
CA ASN A 33 7.98 -1.62 -1.98
C ASN A 33 8.13 -1.63 -3.50
N GLU A 34 7.60 -2.65 -4.18
CA GLU A 34 7.54 -2.69 -5.65
C GLU A 34 6.47 -1.73 -6.17
N GLN A 35 6.79 -0.96 -7.23
CA GLN A 35 5.89 0.03 -7.82
C GLN A 35 5.27 -0.50 -9.12
N PHE A 36 4.00 -0.20 -9.32
CA PHE A 36 3.17 -0.67 -10.42
C PHE A 36 2.56 0.51 -11.17
N ASP A 37 2.25 0.32 -12.44
CA ASP A 37 1.62 1.35 -13.27
C ASP A 37 0.10 1.43 -13.03
N ALA A 38 -0.52 0.32 -12.62
CA ALA A 38 -1.94 0.25 -12.29
C ALA A 38 -2.25 -0.39 -10.92
N THR A 39 -3.36 0.04 -10.33
CA THR A 39 -3.86 -0.50 -9.05
C THR A 39 -4.26 -1.98 -9.15
N ASP A 40 -4.69 -2.44 -10.33
CA ASP A 40 -5.04 -3.84 -10.57
C ASP A 40 -3.80 -4.75 -10.58
N GLU A 41 -2.68 -4.27 -11.12
CA GLU A 41 -1.40 -4.99 -11.09
C GLU A 41 -0.87 -5.11 -9.66
N LEU A 42 -0.98 -4.02 -8.88
CA LEU A 42 -0.64 -4.07 -7.46
C LEU A 42 -1.54 -5.06 -6.69
N ARG A 43 -2.84 -5.07 -6.97
CA ARG A 43 -3.77 -6.00 -6.31
C ARG A 43 -3.43 -7.45 -6.61
N ASP A 44 -3.15 -7.77 -7.88
CA ASP A 44 -2.76 -9.11 -8.30
C ASP A 44 -1.41 -9.49 -7.69
N HIS A 45 -0.44 -8.57 -7.67
CA HIS A 45 0.83 -8.76 -7.01
C HIS A 45 0.66 -9.11 -5.53
N ILE A 46 -0.15 -8.34 -4.78
CA ILE A 46 -0.42 -8.65 -3.38
C ILE A 46 -1.02 -10.04 -3.28
N HIS A 47 -2.07 -10.35 -4.04
CA HIS A 47 -2.75 -11.65 -3.97
C HIS A 47 -1.86 -12.86 -4.29
N GLN A 48 -0.85 -12.68 -5.14
CA GLN A 48 -0.01 -13.77 -5.66
C GLN A 48 1.35 -13.87 -4.96
N ASN A 49 1.84 -12.78 -4.36
CA ASN A 49 3.18 -12.71 -3.75
C ASN A 49 3.16 -12.53 -2.22
N HIS A 50 2.02 -12.14 -1.63
CA HIS A 50 1.87 -11.81 -0.20
C HIS A 50 0.57 -12.37 0.41
#